data_AF-A0A4Y8UIT4-F1
#
_entry.id   AF-A0A4Y8UIT4-F1
#
_cell.length_a   1.000
_cell.length_b   1.000
_cell.length_c   1.000
_cell.angle_alpha   90.00
_cell.angle_beta   90.00
_cell.angle_gamma   90.00
#
_symmetry.space_group_name_H-M   'P 1'
#
loop_
_entity.id
_entity.type
_entity.pdbx_description
1 polymer ?
#
loop_
_entity_poly.entity_id
_entity_poly.type
_entity_poly.pdbx_seq_one_letter_code
_entity_poly.pdbx_strand_id
1 'polypeptide(L)'
;ALTREDFLKIRDLEIPERRKSLALTRDLFLFACYTGTAYADTVSITEENLFRDEEGSLWLKYHRKKNKMLARVKLLPEALAMLEKYKDPTRPTLLPPQEFRVLRGNMKSLRVLSGIRGVTTKSIID
;
A
#
# COMPACT_ATOMS: atom_id res chain seq x y z
N ALA A 1 -5.78 5.78 -16.12
CA ALA A 1 -5.55 5.96 -14.67
C ALA A 1 -6.64 5.20 -13.92
N LEU A 2 -6.40 4.79 -12.67
CA LEU A 2 -7.40 4.15 -11.83
C LEU A 2 -8.52 5.15 -11.50
N THR A 3 -9.78 4.80 -11.73
CA THR A 3 -10.91 5.66 -11.34
C THR A 3 -11.22 5.53 -9.85
N ARG A 4 -11.96 6.49 -9.28
CA ARG A 4 -12.46 6.37 -7.90
C ARG A 4 -13.34 5.13 -7.74
N GLU A 5 -14.15 4.81 -8.74
CA GLU A 5 -15.02 3.62 -8.72
C GLU A 5 -14.19 2.34 -8.67
N ASP A 6 -13.14 2.23 -9.50
CA ASP A 6 -12.24 1.08 -9.51
C ASP A 6 -11.50 0.91 -8.17
N PHE A 7 -11.07 2.02 -7.56
CA PHE A 7 -10.46 2.01 -6.24
C PHE A 7 -11.42 1.41 -5.19
N LEU A 8 -12.68 1.86 -5.17
CA LEU A 8 -13.68 1.36 -4.22
C LEU A 8 -13.97 -0.13 -4.44
N LYS A 9 -14.03 -0.59 -5.70
CA LYS A 9 -14.19 -2.03 -6.02
C LYS A 9 -13.06 -2.89 -5.49
N ILE A 10 -11.81 -2.41 -5.50
CA ILE A 10 -10.68 -3.15 -4.90
C ILE A 10 -10.75 -3.09 -3.38
N ARG A 11 -11.06 -1.92 -2.81
CA ARG A 11 -11.14 -1.70 -1.36
C ARG A 11 -12.17 -2.62 -0.70
N ASP A 12 -13.36 -2.67 -1.29
CA ASP A 12 -14.52 -3.37 -0.76
C ASP A 12 -14.58 -4.84 -1.22
N LEU A 13 -13.54 -5.32 -1.93
CA LEU A 13 -13.47 -6.70 -2.39
C LEU A 13 -13.35 -7.66 -1.20
N GLU A 14 -14.34 -8.55 -1.09
CA GLU A 14 -14.30 -9.66 -0.15
C GLU A 14 -13.27 -10.71 -0.60
N ILE A 15 -12.25 -10.92 0.24
CA ILE A 15 -11.18 -11.90 -0.01
C ILE A 15 -11.29 -12.98 1.06
N PRO A 16 -11.50 -14.26 0.66
CA PRO A 16 -11.55 -15.36 1.62
C PRO A 16 -10.26 -15.44 2.46
N GLU A 17 -10.38 -15.72 3.76
CA GLU A 17 -9.26 -15.74 4.72
C GLU A 17 -8.10 -16.66 4.28
N ARG A 18 -8.43 -17.76 3.58
CA ARG A 18 -7.45 -18.68 3.00
C ARG A 18 -6.51 -18.03 1.97
N ARG A 19 -6.87 -16.88 1.39
CA ARG A 19 -6.07 -16.15 0.38
C ARG A 19 -5.27 -15.00 1.01
N LYS A 20 -4.55 -15.28 2.11
CA LYS A 20 -3.76 -14.29 2.86
C LYS A 20 -2.85 -13.42 2.00
N SER A 21 -2.17 -14.03 1.02
CA SER A 21 -1.29 -13.31 0.09
C SER A 21 -2.04 -12.26 -0.76
N LEU A 22 -3.25 -12.60 -1.23
CA LEU A 22 -4.09 -11.69 -2.02
C LEU A 22 -4.63 -10.55 -1.16
N ALA A 23 -5.04 -10.85 0.07
CA ALA A 23 -5.46 -9.84 1.05
C ALA A 23 -4.32 -8.87 1.39
N LEU A 24 -3.11 -9.39 1.61
CA LEU A 24 -1.91 -8.56 1.81
C LEU A 24 -1.66 -7.65 0.60
N THR A 25 -1.74 -8.19 -0.62
CA THR A 25 -1.56 -7.37 -1.83
C THR A 25 -2.59 -6.23 -1.92
N ARG A 26 -3.86 -6.51 -1.61
CA ARG A 26 -4.90 -5.48 -1.58
C ARG A 26 -4.54 -4.39 -0.57
N ASP A 27 -4.16 -4.78 0.64
CA ASP A 27 -3.89 -3.80 1.70
C ASP A 27 -2.62 -2.98 1.41
N LEU A 28 -1.56 -3.58 0.88
CA LEU A 28 -0.38 -2.85 0.42
C LEU A 28 -0.72 -1.86 -0.71
N PHE A 29 -1.60 -2.25 -1.63
CA PHE A 29 -2.10 -1.37 -2.69
C PHE A 29 -2.91 -0.21 -2.11
N LEU A 30 -3.84 -0.46 -1.19
CA LEU A 30 -4.64 0.59 -0.56
C LEU A 30 -3.77 1.56 0.24
N PHE A 31 -2.79 1.04 0.98
CA PHE A 31 -1.81 1.88 1.69
C PHE A 31 -1.07 2.81 0.72
N ALA A 32 -0.62 2.29 -0.41
CA ALA A 32 0.04 3.08 -1.44
C ALA A 32 -0.87 4.18 -1.99
N CYS A 33 -2.16 3.89 -2.20
CA CYS A 33 -3.14 4.90 -2.60
C CYS A 33 -3.36 5.98 -1.53
N TYR A 34 -3.42 5.62 -0.24
CA TYR A 34 -3.63 6.59 0.84
C TYR A 34 -2.42 7.48 1.11
N THR A 35 -1.22 6.98 0.83
CA THR A 35 0.04 7.69 1.11
C THR A 35 0.72 8.27 -0.13
N GLY A 36 0.22 7.96 -1.33
CA GLY A 36 0.82 8.38 -2.59
C GLY A 36 2.22 7.80 -2.82
N THR A 37 2.57 6.71 -2.14
CA THR A 37 3.84 6.01 -2.28
C THR A 37 3.80 5.12 -3.52
N ALA A 38 4.93 4.98 -4.21
CA ALA A 38 5.08 3.87 -5.13
C ALA A 38 5.09 2.56 -4.34
N TYR A 39 4.70 1.45 -4.95
CA TYR A 39 4.71 0.16 -4.25
C TYR A 39 6.12 -0.20 -3.74
N ALA A 40 7.14 0.06 -4.56
CA ALA A 40 8.53 -0.20 -4.21
C ALA A 40 8.98 0.57 -2.96
N ASP A 41 8.42 1.76 -2.73
CA ASP A 41 8.68 2.55 -1.52
C ASP A 41 7.90 1.96 -0.34
N THR A 42 6.61 1.63 -0.54
CA THR A 42 5.69 1.06 0.46
C THR A 42 6.28 -0.12 1.23
N VAL A 43 6.88 -1.07 0.52
CA VAL A 43 7.47 -2.29 1.12
C VAL A 43 8.85 -2.06 1.74
N SER A 44 9.36 -0.83 1.77
CA SER A 44 10.64 -0.47 2.37
C SER A 44 10.54 0.60 3.46
N ILE A 45 9.32 1.03 3.80
CA ILE A 45 9.12 2.00 4.86
C ILE A 45 9.43 1.34 6.21
N THR A 46 10.19 2.04 7.05
CA THR A 46 10.57 1.65 8.41
C THR A 46 10.02 2.64 9.43
N GLU A 47 10.13 2.33 10.71
CA GLU A 47 9.77 3.24 11.83
C GLU A 47 10.49 4.58 11.74
N GLU A 48 11.74 4.61 11.25
CA GLU A 48 12.52 5.85 11.07
C GLU A 48 11.91 6.81 10.05
N ASN A 49 11.02 6.31 9.17
CA ASN A 49 10.29 7.15 8.24
C ASN A 49 9.07 7.82 8.87
N LEU A 50 8.67 7.43 10.09
CA LEU A 50 7.56 8.04 10.81
C LEU A 50 8.05 9.20 11.67
N PHE A 51 7.31 10.30 11.65
CA PHE A 51 7.52 11.39 12.61
C PHE A 51 6.18 12.02 12.99
N ARG A 52 6.11 12.57 14.21
CA ARG A 52 4.96 13.34 14.67
C ARG A 52 5.26 14.83 14.57
N ASP A 53 4.28 15.61 14.16
CA ASP A 53 4.36 17.08 14.26
C ASP A 53 3.95 17.56 15.65
N GLU A 54 4.01 18.88 15.85
CA GLU A 54 3.66 19.55 17.10
C GLU A 54 2.17 19.39 17.47
N GLU A 55 1.32 19.11 16.47
CA GLU A 55 -0.11 18.82 16.65
C GLU A 55 -0.38 17.33 16.96
N GLY A 56 0.66 16.51 17.04
CA GLY A 56 0.58 15.07 17.32
C GLY A 56 0.16 14.21 16.13
N SER A 57 -0.02 14.81 14.95
CA SER A 57 -0.33 14.09 13.71
C SER A 57 0.87 13.26 13.26
N LEU A 58 0.62 12.03 12.81
CA LEU A 58 1.68 11.17 12.29
C LEU A 58 1.87 11.41 10.79
N TRP A 59 3.14 11.45 10.39
CA TRP A 59 3.54 11.70 9.02
C TRP A 59 4.56 10.66 8.57
N LEU A 60 4.56 10.40 7.28
CA LEU A 60 5.54 9.56 6.61
C LEU A 60 6.52 10.45 5.83
N LYS A 61 7.81 10.33 6.13
CA LYS A 61 8.93 11.05 5.50
C LYS A 61 9.97 10.07 5.00
N TYR A 62 10.20 10.06 3.68
CA TYR A 62 11.12 9.11 3.04
C TYR A 62 11.70 9.68 1.75
N HIS A 63 12.83 9.13 1.30
CA HIS A 63 13.38 9.44 -0.02
C HIS A 63 12.84 8.44 -1.04
N ARG A 64 12.16 8.93 -2.07
CA ARG A 64 11.62 8.09 -3.15
C ARG A 64 12.73 7.29 -3.82
N LYS A 65 12.54 5.99 -4.01
CA LYS A 65 13.55 5.14 -4.67
C LYS A 65 13.86 5.60 -6.11
N LYS A 66 12.84 6.04 -6.85
CA LYS A 66 12.94 6.36 -8.28
C LYS A 66 13.82 7.57 -8.58
N ASN A 67 13.65 8.66 -7.85
CA ASN A 67 14.29 9.95 -8.17
C ASN A 67 14.98 10.61 -6.97
N LYS A 68 15.06 9.91 -5.82
CA LYS A 68 15.69 10.38 -4.58
C LYS A 68 15.09 11.67 -4.00
N MET A 69 13.94 12.12 -4.47
CA MET A 69 13.25 13.26 -3.89
C MET A 69 12.68 12.91 -2.53
N LEU A 70 12.78 13.84 -1.59
CA LEU A 70 12.16 13.74 -0.29
C LEU A 70 10.64 13.87 -0.43
N ALA A 71 9.91 12.87 0.03
CA ALA A 71 8.45 12.87 0.14
C ALA A 71 8.06 13.00 1.61
N ARG A 72 7.01 13.80 1.87
CA ARG A 72 6.40 13.99 3.19
C ARG A 72 4.88 13.97 3.02
N VAL A 73 4.20 13.03 3.68
CA VAL A 73 2.75 12.86 3.59
C VAL A 73 2.15 12.67 4.97
N LYS A 74 1.05 13.37 5.27
CA LYS A 74 0.29 13.20 6.51
C LYS A 74 -0.46 11.88 6.43
N LEU A 75 -0.33 11.03 7.45
CA LEU A 75 -0.98 9.72 7.43
C LEU A 75 -2.47 9.87 7.77
N LEU A 76 -3.31 9.41 6.84
CA LEU A 76 -4.75 9.33 7.03
C LEU A 76 -5.11 8.21 8.01
N PRO A 77 -6.28 8.28 8.67
CA PRO A 77 -6.74 7.24 9.60
C PRO A 77 -6.70 5.83 8.99
N GLU A 78 -7.03 5.68 7.71
CA GLU A 78 -7.01 4.39 7.00
C GLU A 78 -5.59 3.83 6.84
N ALA A 79 -4.60 4.70 6.60
CA ALA A 79 -3.20 4.29 6.53
C ALA A 79 -2.70 3.87 7.93
N LEU A 80 -3.07 4.62 8.97
CA LEU A 80 -2.73 4.29 10.36
C LEU A 80 -3.31 2.95 10.79
N ALA A 81 -4.57 2.67 10.44
CA ALA A 81 -5.21 1.39 10.73
C ALA A 81 -4.47 0.21 10.09
N MET A 82 -3.90 0.38 8.90
CA MET A 82 -3.09 -0.66 8.27
C MET A 82 -1.72 -0.85 8.94
N LEU A 83 -1.08 0.24 9.38
CA LEU A 83 0.16 0.14 10.14
C LEU A 83 -0.06 -0.66 11.43
N GLU A 84 -1.14 -0.36 12.16
CA GLU A 84 -1.48 -1.08 13.38
C GLU A 84 -1.84 -2.55 13.10
N LYS A 85 -2.66 -2.80 12.06
CA LYS A 85 -3.04 -4.16 11.65
C LYS A 85 -1.84 -5.07 11.40
N TYR A 86 -0.79 -4.52 10.80
CA TYR A 86 0.39 -5.28 10.42
C TYR A 86 1.57 -5.13 11.37
N LYS A 87 1.42 -4.39 12.47
CA LYS A 87 2.48 -4.09 13.41
C LYS A 87 3.18 -5.36 13.89
N ASP A 88 4.49 -5.37 13.74
CA ASP A 88 5.33 -6.52 14.08
C ASP A 88 6.69 -6.00 14.55
N PRO A 89 7.00 -6.04 15.86
CA PRO A 89 8.23 -5.48 16.40
C PRO A 89 9.48 -6.25 15.99
N THR A 90 9.32 -7.46 15.43
CA THR A 90 10.45 -8.27 14.94
C THR A 90 10.82 -7.97 13.49
N ARG A 91 9.94 -7.24 12.77
CA ARG A 91 10.12 -6.91 11.36
C ARG A 91 10.74 -5.52 11.19
N PRO A 92 11.76 -5.35 10.34
CA PRO A 92 12.40 -4.04 10.14
C PRO A 92 11.50 -3.04 9.39
N THR A 93 10.54 -3.52 8.59
CA THR A 93 9.61 -2.70 7.80
C THR A 93 8.25 -2.60 8.46
N LEU A 94 7.59 -1.45 8.32
CA LEU A 94 6.26 -1.21 8.86
C LEU A 94 5.20 -2.14 8.29
N LEU A 95 5.32 -2.49 7.01
CA LEU A 95 4.40 -3.39 6.31
C LEU A 95 5.10 -4.70 5.95
N PRO A 96 4.37 -5.82 5.81
CA PRO A 96 4.97 -7.10 5.46
C PRO A 96 5.57 -7.03 4.05
N PRO A 97 6.79 -7.57 3.84
CA PRO A 97 7.37 -7.64 2.52
C PRO A 97 6.54 -8.58 1.65
N GLN A 98 6.51 -8.28 0.36
CA GLN A 98 5.90 -9.17 -0.63
C GLN A 98 6.74 -9.17 -1.90
N GLU A 99 7.07 -10.37 -2.37
CA GLU A 99 7.85 -10.58 -3.58
C GLU A 99 7.11 -9.95 -4.79
N PHE A 100 7.86 -9.27 -5.65
CA PHE A 100 7.30 -8.57 -6.81
C PHE A 100 6.50 -9.49 -7.76
N ARG A 101 6.94 -10.75 -7.93
CA ARG A 101 6.21 -11.74 -8.74
C ARG A 101 4.83 -12.05 -8.15
N VAL A 102 4.77 -12.27 -6.83
CA VAL A 102 3.54 -12.55 -6.10
C VAL A 102 2.60 -11.35 -6.14
N LEU A 103 3.13 -10.15 -5.87
CA LEU A 103 2.40 -8.90 -6.02
C LEU A 103 1.77 -8.80 -7.41
N ARG A 104 2.55 -8.95 -8.48
CA ARG A 104 2.06 -8.79 -9.85
C ARG A 104 0.97 -9.80 -10.17
N GLY A 105 1.11 -11.05 -9.73
CA GLY A 105 0.10 -12.10 -9.90
C GLY A 105 -1.20 -11.79 -9.13
N ASN A 106 -1.07 -11.33 -7.89
CA ASN A 106 -2.20 -10.96 -7.05
C ASN A 106 -2.90 -9.70 -7.57
N MET A 107 -2.18 -8.69 -8.05
CA MET A 107 -2.79 -7.51 -8.68
C MET A 107 -3.61 -7.87 -9.92
N LYS A 108 -3.16 -8.84 -10.74
CA LYS A 108 -3.98 -9.37 -11.84
C LYS A 108 -5.25 -10.02 -11.32
N SER A 109 -5.14 -10.79 -10.23
CA SER A 109 -6.28 -11.47 -9.59
C SER A 109 -7.27 -10.46 -9.01
N LEU A 110 -6.80 -9.45 -8.27
CA LEU A 110 -7.63 -8.37 -7.72
C LEU A 110 -8.37 -7.65 -8.84
N ARG A 111 -7.69 -7.30 -9.93
CA ARG A 111 -8.31 -6.66 -11.10
C ARG A 111 -9.45 -7.50 -11.69
N VAL A 112 -9.22 -8.80 -11.85
CA VAL A 112 -10.25 -9.72 -12.39
C VAL A 112 -11.43 -9.84 -11.43
N LEU A 113 -11.17 -10.04 -10.13
CA LEU A 113 -12.20 -10.22 -9.11
C LEU A 113 -13.03 -8.95 -8.86
N SER A 114 -12.42 -7.77 -9.01
CA SER A 114 -13.09 -6.47 -8.89
C SER A 114 -13.77 -6.01 -10.20
N GLY A 115 -13.66 -6.78 -11.29
CA GLY A 115 -14.30 -6.45 -12.56
C GLY A 115 -13.72 -5.23 -13.28
N ILE A 116 -12.52 -4.77 -12.92
CA ILE A 116 -11.88 -3.58 -13.51
C ILE A 116 -11.36 -3.90 -14.91
N ARG A 117 -11.77 -3.11 -15.91
CA ARG A 117 -11.36 -3.24 -17.32
C ARG A 117 -10.42 -2.11 -17.73
N GLY A 118 -9.47 -2.38 -18.63
CA GLY A 118 -8.60 -1.35 -19.24
C GLY A 118 -7.43 -0.82 -18.39
N VAL A 119 -7.44 -0.98 -17.07
CA VAL A 119 -6.29 -0.60 -16.22
C VAL A 119 -5.20 -1.68 -16.27
N THR A 120 -3.98 -1.29 -16.58
CA THR A 120 -2.82 -2.20 -16.56
C THR A 120 -2.33 -2.39 -15.13
N THR A 121 -1.85 -3.59 -14.79
CA THR A 121 -1.20 -3.79 -13.47
C THR A 121 0.02 -2.90 -13.28
N LYS A 122 0.66 -2.45 -14.37
CA LYS A 122 1.79 -1.53 -14.31
C LYS A 122 1.37 -0.17 -13.72
N SER A 123 0.28 0.41 -14.21
CA SER A 123 -0.30 1.65 -13.66
C SER A 123 -0.88 1.55 -12.24
N ILE A 124 -0.91 0.34 -11.66
CA ILE A 124 -1.37 0.12 -10.28
C ILE A 124 -0.17 -0.04 -9.31
N ILE A 125 0.99 -0.41 -9.85
CA ILE A 125 2.21 -0.71 -9.07
C ILE A 125 3.23 0.46 -9.14
N ASP A 126 3.23 1.18 -10.26
CA ASP A 126 4.07 2.37 -10.53
C ASP A 126 3.42 3.66 -10.02
#